data_AF-A0A5C3MYS3-F1
#
_entry.id   AF-A0A5C3MYS3-F1
#
_cell.length_a   1.000
_cell.length_b   1.000
_cell.length_c   1.000
_cell.angle_alpha   90.00
_cell.angle_beta   90.00
_cell.angle_gamma   90.00
#
_symmetry.space_group_name_H-M   'P 1'
#
loop_
_entity.id
_entity.type
_entity.pdbx_description
1 polymer ?
#
loop_
_entity_poly.entity_id
_entity_poly.type
_entity_poly.pdbx_seq_one_letter_code
_entity_poly.pdbx_strand_id
1 'polypeptide(L)'
;MRLISVLLVALPLALGDDMQTALQSRDRVLADGSKMFEGNINGFEWQATGVLKQGCPSSVHIKDCYDLELTNNPKKQLDPKHLDQPRQRIEFANEGVADGITATYKWKYYLFSKTKTTKTFFHLMQLLTHGGTGGPVITLDAVAGVVAVKDHVRDCSKTHCPSIPLAQFTDRTTEHTLTFTAGSKGKMQYLVKNADTGATLLSYSASGNMGTKRTGVKFGTYRGAVTGMSASSAALGDFTYHESH
;
A
#
# COMPACT_ATOMS: atom_id res chain seq x y z
N MET A 1 -5.82 -28.31 76.58
CA MET A 1 -6.45 -27.70 75.40
C MET A 1 -5.99 -26.25 75.29
N ARG A 2 -5.01 -25.95 74.43
CA ARG A 2 -4.63 -24.58 74.05
C ARG A 2 -4.20 -24.59 72.59
N LEU A 3 -4.78 -23.67 71.83
CA LEU A 3 -4.74 -23.54 70.38
C LEU A 3 -3.34 -23.16 69.87
N ILE A 4 -2.96 -23.74 68.73
CA ILE A 4 -1.88 -23.26 67.87
C ILE A 4 -2.50 -22.29 66.86
N SER A 5 -2.11 -21.02 66.91
CA SER A 5 -2.44 -20.02 65.88
C SER A 5 -1.52 -20.21 64.68
N VAL A 6 -2.10 -20.47 63.51
CA VAL A 6 -1.39 -20.42 62.22
C VAL A 6 -1.58 -19.03 61.64
N LEU A 7 -0.48 -18.30 61.46
CA LEU A 7 -0.44 -17.01 60.81
C LEU A 7 -0.34 -17.23 59.29
N LEU A 8 -1.42 -16.93 58.54
CA LEU A 8 -1.38 -16.88 57.08
C LEU A 8 -0.78 -15.53 56.66
N VAL A 9 0.39 -15.55 56.01
CA VAL A 9 0.93 -14.39 55.31
C VAL A 9 0.42 -14.45 53.87
N ALA A 10 -0.50 -13.56 53.51
CA ALA A 10 -0.93 -13.37 52.13
C ALA A 10 0.11 -12.52 51.39
N LEU A 11 0.77 -13.12 50.38
CA LEU A 11 1.55 -12.38 49.39
C LEU A 11 0.60 -11.69 48.40
N PRO A 12 0.74 -10.38 48.12
CA PRO A 12 0.02 -9.76 47.03
C PRO A 12 0.63 -10.25 45.71
N LEU A 13 -0.18 -10.94 44.91
CA LEU A 13 0.06 -11.14 43.48
C LEU A 13 0.07 -9.76 42.82
N ALA A 14 1.27 -9.28 42.48
CA ALA A 14 1.41 -8.19 41.53
C ALA A 14 0.95 -8.70 40.16
N LEU A 15 -0.31 -8.42 39.83
CA LEU A 15 -0.78 -8.48 38.46
C LEU A 15 -0.04 -7.38 37.70
N GLY A 16 0.85 -7.79 36.80
CA GLY A 16 1.63 -6.87 35.98
C GLY A 16 0.72 -5.93 35.19
N ASP A 17 1.09 -4.66 35.19
CA ASP A 17 0.53 -3.56 34.39
C ASP A 17 0.68 -3.74 32.86
N ASP A 18 1.03 -4.94 32.37
CA ASP A 18 1.34 -5.23 30.96
C ASP A 18 0.11 -5.60 30.11
N MET A 19 -1.10 -5.24 30.55
CA MET A 19 -2.34 -5.47 29.79
C MET A 19 -3.12 -4.20 29.41
N GLN A 20 -2.53 -3.01 29.59
CA GLN A 20 -3.17 -1.73 29.23
C GLN A 20 -2.53 -0.96 28.06
N THR A 21 -1.57 -1.56 27.34
CA THR A 21 -0.97 -0.95 26.13
C THR A 21 -1.37 -1.64 24.82
N ALA A 22 -2.37 -2.51 24.83
CA ALA A 22 -2.83 -3.20 23.63
C ALA A 22 -4.36 -3.22 23.58
N LEU A 23 -5.00 -2.08 23.23
CA LEU A 23 -6.39 -1.98 22.72
C LEU A 23 -6.78 -0.50 22.54
N GLN A 24 -6.11 0.22 21.64
CA GLN A 24 -6.75 1.29 20.89
C GLN A 24 -6.23 1.25 19.47
N SER A 25 -6.86 0.43 18.61
CA SER A 25 -6.98 0.81 17.20
C SER A 25 -7.71 2.15 17.21
N ARG A 26 -6.97 3.25 17.26
CA ARG A 26 -7.57 4.58 17.18
C ARG A 26 -8.06 4.71 15.75
N ASP A 27 -9.33 4.36 15.53
CA ASP A 27 -10.11 4.64 14.32
C ASP A 27 -10.17 6.15 14.14
N ARG A 28 -9.08 6.72 13.64
CA ARG A 28 -8.93 8.14 13.40
C ARG A 28 -9.18 8.38 11.93
N VAL A 29 -10.21 9.15 11.61
CA VAL A 29 -10.43 9.65 10.25
C VAL A 29 -9.34 10.67 9.93
N LEU A 30 -8.56 10.41 8.89
CA LEU A 30 -7.52 11.31 8.35
C LEU A 30 -8.03 12.10 7.15
N ALA A 31 -8.90 11.48 6.36
CA ALA A 31 -9.65 12.09 5.28
C ALA A 31 -11.08 11.53 5.27
N ASP A 32 -12.08 12.39 5.12
CA ASP A 32 -13.50 12.02 5.16
C ASP A 32 -14.14 11.87 3.77
N GLY A 33 -13.36 12.08 2.70
CA GLY A 33 -13.81 12.02 1.32
C GLY A 33 -14.70 13.19 0.87
N SER A 34 -14.79 14.27 1.65
CA SER A 34 -15.51 15.50 1.26
C SER A 34 -14.74 16.35 0.24
N LYS A 35 -13.41 16.26 0.26
CA LYS A 35 -12.47 16.91 -0.66
C LYS A 35 -11.15 16.13 -0.66
N MET A 36 -10.18 16.58 -1.45
CA MET A 36 -8.81 16.06 -1.37
C MET A 36 -8.13 16.54 -0.08
N PHE A 37 -7.58 15.60 0.68
CA PHE A 37 -6.71 15.85 1.83
C PHE A 37 -5.32 15.30 1.55
N GLU A 38 -4.34 15.84 2.26
CA GLU A 38 -2.96 15.42 2.19
C GLU A 38 -2.30 15.51 3.56
N GLY A 39 -1.19 14.79 3.74
CA GLY A 39 -0.42 14.80 4.98
C GLY A 39 0.82 13.93 4.88
N ASN A 40 1.44 13.66 6.03
CA ASN A 40 2.61 12.80 6.13
C ASN A 40 2.45 11.76 7.25
N ILE A 41 2.85 10.51 6.98
CA ILE A 41 2.86 9.38 7.91
C ILE A 41 4.14 8.59 7.69
N ASN A 42 4.95 8.42 8.76
CA ASN A 42 6.16 7.59 8.75
C ASN A 42 7.11 7.87 7.57
N GLY A 43 7.25 9.16 7.18
CA GLY A 43 8.12 9.56 6.07
C GLY A 43 7.49 9.40 4.68
N PHE A 44 6.23 8.97 4.59
CA PHE A 44 5.44 8.96 3.36
C PHE A 44 4.46 10.12 3.35
N GLU A 45 4.50 10.91 2.28
CA GLU A 45 3.40 11.81 1.95
C GLU A 45 2.19 10.98 1.54
N TRP A 46 0.98 11.39 1.93
CA TRP A 46 -0.23 10.75 1.46
C TRP A 46 -1.21 11.78 0.90
N GLN A 47 -2.02 11.33 -0.03
CA GLN A 47 -3.10 12.11 -0.65
C GLN A 47 -4.34 11.24 -0.74
N ALA A 48 -5.49 11.77 -0.35
CA ALA A 48 -6.75 11.04 -0.31
C ALA A 48 -7.90 11.91 -0.82
N THR A 49 -8.59 11.45 -1.86
CA THR A 49 -9.86 12.03 -2.32
C THR A 49 -11.07 11.33 -1.70
N GLY A 50 -10.90 10.11 -1.18
CA GLY A 50 -11.92 9.36 -0.45
C GLY A 50 -11.67 9.31 1.06
N VAL A 51 -12.19 8.27 1.69
CA VAL A 51 -12.09 8.08 3.14
C VAL A 51 -10.79 7.34 3.46
N LEU A 52 -9.95 7.97 4.28
CA LEU A 52 -8.72 7.38 4.80
C LEU A 52 -8.81 7.37 6.33
N LYS A 53 -8.65 6.19 6.94
CA LYS A 53 -8.67 6.01 8.39
C LYS A 53 -7.39 5.35 8.86
N GLN A 54 -6.90 5.74 10.01
CA GLN A 54 -5.92 4.95 10.76
C GLN A 54 -6.68 3.88 11.53
N GLY A 55 -6.20 2.63 11.50
CA GLY A 55 -6.92 1.46 11.99
C GLY A 55 -7.58 0.66 10.87
N CYS A 56 -7.72 -0.65 11.07
CA CYS A 56 -8.33 -1.59 10.13
C CYS A 56 -9.15 -2.65 10.88
N PRO A 57 -10.08 -3.34 10.20
CA PRO A 57 -10.76 -4.50 10.76
C PRO A 57 -9.77 -5.56 11.25
N SER A 58 -10.10 -6.25 12.35
CA SER A 58 -9.24 -7.29 12.94
C SER A 58 -8.90 -8.46 12.01
N SER A 59 -9.70 -8.66 10.95
CA SER A 59 -9.43 -9.65 9.90
C SER A 59 -8.25 -9.30 8.99
N VAL A 60 -7.72 -8.07 9.06
CA VAL A 60 -6.60 -7.61 8.24
C VAL A 60 -5.32 -7.67 9.08
N HIS A 61 -4.38 -8.53 8.71
CA HIS A 61 -3.15 -8.80 9.47
C HIS A 61 -2.02 -7.78 9.18
N ILE A 62 -2.32 -6.50 9.40
CA ILE A 62 -1.41 -5.36 9.27
C ILE A 62 -1.38 -4.64 10.62
N LYS A 63 -0.20 -4.40 11.20
CA LYS A 63 -0.07 -3.84 12.56
C LYS A 63 -0.33 -2.34 12.56
N ASP A 64 0.46 -1.61 11.78
CA ASP A 64 0.33 -0.16 11.61
C ASP A 64 -0.55 0.13 10.39
N CYS A 65 -1.86 -0.12 10.55
CA CYS A 65 -2.79 -0.22 9.43
C CYS A 65 -3.56 1.07 9.14
N TYR A 66 -3.87 1.25 7.86
CA TYR A 66 -4.70 2.32 7.32
C TYR A 66 -5.75 1.73 6.37
N ASP A 67 -7.01 2.05 6.61
CA ASP A 67 -8.16 1.66 5.78
C ASP A 67 -8.47 2.74 4.73
N LEU A 68 -8.64 2.31 3.49
CA LEU A 68 -8.81 3.14 2.30
C LEU A 68 -10.15 2.81 1.64
N GLU A 69 -11.04 3.80 1.51
CA GLU A 69 -12.31 3.63 0.81
C GLU A 69 -12.55 4.71 -0.25
N LEU A 70 -12.79 4.27 -1.49
CA LEU A 70 -13.25 5.10 -2.60
C LEU A 70 -14.67 4.70 -3.02
N THR A 71 -15.51 5.68 -3.29
CA THR A 71 -16.90 5.50 -3.72
C THR A 71 -17.02 4.89 -5.12
N ASN A 72 -18.13 4.21 -5.38
CA ASN A 72 -18.54 3.73 -6.70
C ASN A 72 -19.13 4.82 -7.60
N ASN A 73 -19.37 6.03 -7.09
CA ASN A 73 -19.91 7.14 -7.86
C ASN A 73 -18.77 7.84 -8.65
N PRO A 74 -18.77 7.78 -9.99
CA PRO A 74 -17.69 8.34 -10.81
C PRO A 74 -17.65 9.87 -10.84
N LYS A 75 -18.57 10.55 -10.16
CA LYS A 75 -18.65 12.01 -10.05
C LYS A 75 -18.26 12.52 -8.64
N LYS A 76 -17.86 11.63 -7.74
CA LYS A 76 -17.49 11.96 -6.35
C LYS A 76 -16.06 11.52 -6.05
N GLN A 77 -15.46 12.15 -5.04
CA GLN A 77 -14.10 11.87 -4.58
C GLN A 77 -13.07 11.97 -5.72
N LEU A 78 -13.25 12.97 -6.58
CA LEU A 78 -12.39 13.18 -7.74
C LEU A 78 -11.14 13.93 -7.34
N ASP A 79 -10.05 13.60 -8.02
CA ASP A 79 -8.84 14.39 -7.99
C ASP A 79 -9.08 15.73 -8.71
N PRO A 80 -9.00 16.87 -7.99
CA PRO A 80 -9.24 18.19 -8.57
C PRO A 80 -8.21 18.59 -9.63
N LYS A 81 -7.04 17.94 -9.66
CA LYS A 81 -5.97 18.23 -10.65
C LYS A 81 -6.23 17.56 -12.00
N HIS A 82 -7.27 16.73 -12.12
CA HIS A 82 -7.52 15.90 -13.30
C HIS A 82 -9.02 15.72 -13.59
N LEU A 83 -9.76 16.82 -13.65
CA LEU A 83 -11.21 16.77 -13.93
C LEU A 83 -11.55 16.45 -15.39
N ASP A 84 -10.60 16.66 -16.31
CA ASP A 84 -10.67 16.30 -17.73
C ASP A 84 -10.56 14.77 -17.95
N GLN A 85 -9.86 14.09 -17.05
CA GLN A 85 -9.75 12.63 -17.00
C GLN A 85 -10.04 12.17 -15.57
N PRO A 86 -11.34 12.11 -15.18
CA PRO A 86 -11.76 11.88 -13.81
C PRO A 86 -11.11 10.64 -13.20
N ARG A 87 -10.56 10.83 -12.02
CA ARG A 87 -9.83 9.79 -11.29
C ARG A 87 -10.02 9.96 -9.79
N GLN A 88 -9.96 8.84 -9.08
CA GLN A 88 -10.05 8.77 -7.62
C GLN A 88 -8.72 8.23 -7.08
N ARG A 89 -8.24 8.77 -5.95
CA ARG A 89 -6.98 8.30 -5.35
C ARG A 89 -7.01 8.29 -3.84
N ILE A 90 -6.38 7.27 -3.28
CA ILE A 90 -5.78 7.31 -1.95
C ILE A 90 -4.42 6.66 -2.09
N GLU A 91 -3.35 7.43 -2.01
CA GLU A 91 -1.98 6.98 -2.29
C GLU A 91 -1.00 7.53 -1.27
N PHE A 92 0.02 6.74 -0.99
CA PHE A 92 1.19 7.08 -0.20
C PHE A 92 2.39 7.15 -1.14
N ALA A 93 3.26 8.12 -0.93
CA ALA A 93 4.39 8.44 -1.79
C ALA A 93 5.62 8.78 -0.93
N ASN A 94 6.80 8.40 -1.38
CA ASN A 94 8.04 8.95 -0.82
C ASN A 94 8.61 10.03 -1.76
N GLU A 95 9.61 10.78 -1.32
CA GLU A 95 10.23 11.85 -2.13
C GLU A 95 11.07 11.36 -3.33
N GLY A 96 11.37 10.07 -3.37
CA GLY A 96 12.30 9.45 -4.30
C GLY A 96 13.77 9.62 -3.92
N VAL A 97 14.61 8.73 -4.45
CA VAL A 97 16.07 8.76 -4.30
C VAL A 97 16.75 9.26 -5.57
N ALA A 98 17.95 9.82 -5.42
CA ALA A 98 18.76 10.29 -6.54
C ALA A 98 19.29 9.15 -7.42
N ASP A 99 19.63 9.46 -8.68
CA ASP A 99 20.22 8.49 -9.61
C ASP A 99 21.49 7.84 -9.02
N GLY A 100 21.61 6.52 -9.17
CA GLY A 100 22.70 5.70 -8.60
C GLY A 100 22.42 5.16 -7.20
N ILE A 101 21.47 5.73 -6.45
CA ILE A 101 21.12 5.25 -5.11
C ILE A 101 20.23 4.00 -5.21
N THR A 102 20.52 3.02 -4.36
CA THR A 102 19.68 1.84 -4.19
C THR A 102 18.75 2.01 -2.99
N ALA A 103 17.47 1.79 -3.19
CA ALA A 103 16.44 1.88 -2.16
C ALA A 103 15.65 0.57 -2.09
N THR A 104 15.25 0.19 -0.87
CA THR A 104 14.34 -0.91 -0.59
C THR A 104 13.14 -0.42 0.19
N TYR A 105 11.95 -0.74 -0.31
CA TYR A 105 10.67 -0.46 0.32
C TYR A 105 9.96 -1.78 0.61
N LYS A 106 9.36 -1.88 1.80
CA LYS A 106 8.41 -2.94 2.11
C LYS A 106 7.14 -2.37 2.71
N TRP A 107 6.02 -2.99 2.40
CA TRP A 107 4.73 -2.68 2.97
C TRP A 107 3.82 -3.90 2.87
N LYS A 108 2.77 -3.92 3.68
CA LYS A 108 1.66 -4.83 3.50
C LYS A 108 0.47 -4.14 2.87
N TYR A 109 -0.30 -4.91 2.12
CA TYR A 109 -1.47 -4.46 1.40
C TYR A 109 -2.56 -5.52 1.49
N TYR A 110 -3.81 -5.11 1.49
CA TYR A 110 -4.97 -5.99 1.47
C TYR A 110 -6.02 -5.36 0.56
N LEU A 111 -6.39 -6.06 -0.52
CA LEU A 111 -7.48 -5.62 -1.39
C LEU A 111 -8.73 -6.45 -1.11
N PHE A 112 -9.82 -5.80 -0.68
CA PHE A 112 -11.07 -6.50 -0.44
C PHE A 112 -11.69 -6.93 -1.78
N SER A 113 -12.20 -8.17 -1.88
CA SER A 113 -12.80 -8.70 -3.11
C SER A 113 -14.10 -8.01 -3.55
N LYS A 114 -14.71 -7.21 -2.67
CA LYS A 114 -15.79 -6.27 -3.03
C LYS A 114 -15.30 -5.21 -4.03
N THR A 115 -14.00 -4.94 -4.06
CA THR A 115 -13.35 -4.12 -5.08
C THR A 115 -13.27 -4.90 -6.40
N LYS A 116 -14.05 -4.45 -7.38
CA LYS A 116 -14.01 -4.92 -8.76
C LYS A 116 -13.27 -3.93 -9.64
N THR A 117 -12.56 -4.47 -10.62
CA THR A 117 -11.75 -3.71 -11.58
C THR A 117 -12.51 -3.47 -12.88
N THR A 118 -12.25 -2.35 -13.54
CA THR A 118 -12.83 -2.01 -14.85
C THR A 118 -11.78 -2.22 -15.96
N LYS A 119 -12.06 -1.77 -17.20
CA LYS A 119 -11.08 -1.76 -18.30
C LYS A 119 -10.15 -0.54 -18.29
N THR A 120 -10.40 0.44 -17.41
CA THR A 120 -9.55 1.63 -17.26
C THR A 120 -8.42 1.37 -16.27
N PHE A 121 -7.40 2.23 -16.26
CA PHE A 121 -6.28 2.09 -15.33
C PHE A 121 -6.74 2.01 -13.86
N PHE A 122 -6.00 1.25 -13.08
CA PHE A 122 -6.12 1.15 -11.63
C PHE A 122 -4.77 0.72 -11.07
N HIS A 123 -3.97 1.68 -10.64
CA HIS A 123 -2.66 1.46 -10.04
C HIS A 123 -2.81 1.10 -8.55
N LEU A 124 -2.14 0.02 -8.17
CA LEU A 124 -1.93 -0.38 -6.78
C LEU A 124 -0.53 0.03 -6.29
N MET A 125 0.43 0.08 -7.20
CA MET A 125 1.81 0.55 -6.96
C MET A 125 2.36 1.20 -8.23
N GLN A 126 3.21 2.20 -8.07
CA GLN A 126 3.97 2.85 -9.15
C GLN A 126 5.41 3.08 -8.67
N LEU A 127 6.40 2.64 -9.45
CA LEU A 127 7.74 3.19 -9.41
C LEU A 127 7.78 4.32 -10.44
N LEU A 128 8.06 5.55 -10.03
CA LEU A 128 7.92 6.72 -10.89
C LEU A 128 9.07 7.71 -10.73
N THR A 129 9.27 8.51 -11.78
CA THR A 129 10.12 9.69 -11.74
C THR A 129 9.36 10.88 -11.14
N HIS A 130 9.97 11.56 -10.16
CA HIS A 130 9.46 12.80 -9.58
C HIS A 130 9.96 14.02 -10.38
N GLY A 131 9.03 14.93 -10.71
CA GLY A 131 9.29 16.20 -11.39
C GLY A 131 9.33 16.13 -12.93
N GLY A 132 9.14 17.29 -13.58
CA GLY A 132 9.15 17.44 -15.05
C GLY A 132 8.00 16.72 -15.77
N THR A 133 8.26 16.15 -16.94
CA THR A 133 7.34 15.26 -17.69
C THR A 133 7.32 13.83 -17.13
N GLY A 134 7.72 13.64 -15.88
CA GLY A 134 7.90 12.33 -15.27
C GLY A 134 6.61 11.51 -15.22
N GLY A 135 6.74 10.21 -15.44
CA GLY A 135 5.65 9.23 -15.40
C GLY A 135 6.08 7.95 -14.68
N PRO A 136 5.18 6.96 -14.61
CA PRO A 136 5.54 5.66 -14.07
C PRO A 136 6.59 4.99 -14.96
N VAL A 137 7.62 4.44 -14.34
CA VAL A 137 8.56 3.51 -14.95
C VAL A 137 7.91 2.13 -15.00
N ILE A 138 7.40 1.68 -13.84
CA ILE A 138 6.74 0.38 -13.66
C ILE A 138 5.52 0.59 -12.76
N THR A 139 4.44 -0.14 -13.02
CA THR A 139 3.25 -0.16 -12.17
C THR A 139 2.82 -1.58 -11.83
N LEU A 140 2.09 -1.73 -10.72
CA LEU A 140 1.22 -2.86 -10.47
C LEU A 140 -0.22 -2.40 -10.71
N ASP A 141 -0.89 -3.01 -11.68
CA ASP A 141 -2.22 -2.61 -12.13
C ASP A 141 -3.25 -3.69 -11.82
N ALA A 142 -4.46 -3.30 -11.40
CA ALA A 142 -5.63 -4.17 -11.23
C ALA A 142 -6.70 -3.83 -12.28
N VAL A 143 -6.66 -4.48 -13.45
CA VAL A 143 -7.51 -4.14 -14.60
C VAL A 143 -8.18 -5.40 -15.14
N ALA A 144 -9.47 -5.30 -15.46
CA ALA A 144 -10.26 -6.36 -16.10
C ALA A 144 -10.14 -7.75 -15.44
N GLY A 145 -10.11 -7.79 -14.11
CA GLY A 145 -10.06 -9.02 -13.32
C GLY A 145 -8.66 -9.60 -13.17
N VAL A 146 -7.62 -8.85 -13.52
CA VAL A 146 -6.22 -9.27 -13.48
C VAL A 146 -5.39 -8.26 -12.70
N VAL A 147 -4.48 -8.77 -11.87
CA VAL A 147 -3.39 -7.98 -11.28
C VAL A 147 -2.12 -8.27 -12.06
N ALA A 148 -1.52 -7.25 -12.66
CA ALA A 148 -0.37 -7.40 -13.54
C ALA A 148 0.68 -6.33 -13.31
N VAL A 149 1.95 -6.71 -13.43
CA VAL A 149 3.03 -5.73 -13.58
C VAL A 149 2.95 -5.14 -14.99
N LYS A 150 3.11 -3.82 -15.11
CA LYS A 150 3.36 -3.15 -16.37
C LYS A 150 4.69 -2.43 -16.31
N ASP A 151 5.48 -2.60 -17.35
CA ASP A 151 6.72 -1.87 -17.56
C ASP A 151 6.49 -0.87 -18.69
N HIS A 152 6.60 0.41 -18.38
CA HIS A 152 6.33 1.51 -19.33
C HIS A 152 7.60 1.92 -20.08
N VAL A 153 8.76 1.41 -19.67
CA VAL A 153 10.05 1.65 -20.32
C VAL A 153 10.41 0.50 -21.25
N ARG A 154 9.98 -0.72 -20.91
CA ARG A 154 10.36 -1.96 -21.60
C ARG A 154 9.12 -2.65 -22.14
N ASP A 155 9.32 -3.43 -23.20
CA ASP A 155 8.24 -4.17 -23.85
C ASP A 155 7.89 -5.42 -23.03
N CYS A 156 6.75 -5.39 -22.34
CA CYS A 156 6.22 -6.54 -21.59
C CYS A 156 5.98 -7.80 -22.44
N SER A 157 5.82 -7.67 -23.77
CA SER A 157 5.73 -8.86 -24.64
C SER A 157 7.06 -9.61 -24.75
N LYS A 158 8.18 -8.93 -24.43
CA LYS A 158 9.53 -9.48 -24.41
C LYS A 158 10.03 -9.79 -23.01
N THR A 159 9.72 -8.94 -22.02
CA THR A 159 10.13 -9.15 -20.62
C THR A 159 9.19 -10.07 -19.85
N HIS A 160 8.08 -10.49 -20.46
CA HIS A 160 7.08 -11.37 -19.88
C HIS A 160 6.59 -10.88 -18.51
N CYS A 161 6.10 -9.65 -18.46
CA CYS A 161 5.60 -9.06 -17.22
C CYS A 161 4.54 -9.99 -16.57
N PRO A 162 4.72 -10.35 -15.29
CA PRO A 162 3.87 -11.34 -14.63
C PRO A 162 2.46 -10.80 -14.37
N SER A 163 1.49 -11.71 -14.35
CA SER A 163 0.11 -11.41 -13.99
C SER A 163 -0.55 -12.58 -13.27
N ILE A 164 -1.55 -12.27 -12.43
CA ILE A 164 -2.40 -13.25 -11.75
C ILE A 164 -3.87 -12.81 -11.82
N PRO A 165 -4.83 -13.75 -11.76
CA PRO A 165 -6.23 -13.40 -11.56
C PRO A 165 -6.42 -12.56 -10.28
N LEU A 166 -7.30 -11.55 -10.33
CA LEU A 166 -7.60 -10.68 -9.19
C LEU A 166 -8.01 -11.49 -7.94
N ALA A 167 -8.74 -12.59 -8.12
CA ALA A 167 -9.16 -13.47 -7.04
C ALA A 167 -8.00 -14.14 -6.28
N GLN A 168 -6.82 -14.27 -6.90
CA GLN A 168 -5.62 -14.76 -6.21
C GLN A 168 -4.90 -13.68 -5.40
N PHE A 169 -5.23 -12.40 -5.62
CA PHE A 169 -4.67 -11.25 -4.93
C PHE A 169 -5.60 -10.71 -3.83
N THR A 170 -6.92 -10.77 -4.01
CA THR A 170 -7.89 -10.23 -3.05
C THR A 170 -8.10 -11.13 -1.82
N ASP A 171 -8.66 -10.52 -0.78
CA ASP A 171 -9.01 -11.13 0.50
C ASP A 171 -7.88 -11.90 1.18
N ARG A 172 -6.69 -11.30 1.11
CA ARG A 172 -5.48 -11.78 1.79
C ARG A 172 -4.54 -10.60 1.98
N THR A 173 -3.72 -10.69 3.02
CA THR A 173 -2.64 -9.73 3.22
C THR A 173 -1.49 -10.10 2.28
N THR A 174 -1.10 -9.18 1.40
CA THR A 174 0.08 -9.31 0.55
C THR A 174 1.24 -8.51 1.13
N GLU A 175 2.41 -9.12 1.21
CA GLU A 175 3.66 -8.45 1.56
C GLU A 175 4.39 -8.09 0.27
N HIS A 176 4.72 -6.81 0.13
CA HIS A 176 5.42 -6.26 -1.01
C HIS A 176 6.84 -5.93 -0.61
N THR A 177 7.81 -6.27 -1.47
CA THR A 177 9.19 -5.82 -1.38
C THR A 177 9.62 -5.29 -2.73
N LEU A 178 10.05 -4.03 -2.77
CA LEU A 178 10.58 -3.36 -3.95
C LEU A 178 12.00 -2.88 -3.64
N THR A 179 12.99 -3.42 -4.35
CA THR A 179 14.36 -2.92 -4.33
C THR A 179 14.72 -2.40 -5.69
N PHE A 180 15.23 -1.17 -5.80
CA PHE A 180 15.69 -0.62 -7.07
C PHE A 180 16.91 0.29 -6.90
N THR A 181 17.73 0.37 -7.95
CA THR A 181 18.76 1.40 -8.14
C THR A 181 18.23 2.42 -9.14
N ALA A 182 18.14 3.69 -8.76
CA ALA A 182 17.61 4.75 -9.62
C ALA A 182 18.56 5.10 -10.78
N GLY A 183 18.01 5.63 -11.87
CA GLY A 183 18.77 6.18 -12.99
C GLY A 183 18.79 5.33 -14.26
N SER A 184 19.47 5.82 -15.29
CA SER A 184 19.45 5.26 -16.65
C SER A 184 20.04 3.85 -16.78
N LYS A 185 20.93 3.46 -15.85
CA LYS A 185 21.55 2.13 -15.76
C LYS A 185 21.12 1.37 -14.49
N GLY A 186 19.93 1.71 -13.99
CA GLY A 186 19.35 1.12 -12.81
C GLY A 186 18.99 -0.36 -12.98
N LYS A 187 18.49 -0.92 -11.89
CA LYS A 187 17.93 -2.27 -11.83
C LYS A 187 16.84 -2.30 -10.79
N MET A 188 15.92 -3.25 -10.88
CA MET A 188 14.93 -3.46 -9.84
C MET A 188 14.54 -4.92 -9.68
N GLN A 189 14.05 -5.21 -8.48
CA GLN A 189 13.38 -6.45 -8.12
C GLN A 189 12.12 -6.07 -7.35
N TYR A 190 11.00 -6.63 -7.77
CA TYR A 190 9.71 -6.46 -7.10
C TYR A 190 9.09 -7.82 -6.83
N LEU A 191 8.74 -8.04 -5.58
CA LEU A 191 8.21 -9.29 -5.07
C LEU A 191 6.93 -9.03 -4.29
N VAL A 192 5.91 -9.82 -4.59
CA VAL A 192 4.64 -9.85 -3.87
C VAL A 192 4.44 -11.26 -3.34
N LYS A 193 4.29 -11.40 -2.03
CA LYS A 193 4.00 -12.66 -1.34
C LYS A 193 2.65 -12.60 -0.64
N ASN A 194 2.02 -13.74 -0.46
CA ASN A 194 0.99 -13.89 0.55
C ASN A 194 1.69 -13.82 1.93
N ALA A 195 1.29 -12.87 2.77
CA ALA A 195 1.97 -12.60 4.05
C ALA A 195 1.76 -13.71 5.08
N ASP A 196 0.63 -14.43 5.02
CA ASP A 196 0.31 -15.50 5.98
C ASP A 196 1.03 -16.82 5.64
N THR A 197 1.21 -17.12 4.34
CA THR A 197 1.79 -18.39 3.87
C THR A 197 3.23 -18.27 3.36
N GLY A 198 3.69 -17.06 3.07
CA GLY A 198 5.00 -16.80 2.45
C GLY A 198 5.07 -17.14 0.94
N ALA A 199 3.98 -17.65 0.35
CA ALA A 199 3.95 -18.03 -1.06
C ALA A 199 4.11 -16.81 -1.99
N THR A 200 5.00 -16.91 -2.99
CA THR A 200 5.15 -15.88 -4.01
C THR A 200 3.92 -15.83 -4.91
N LEU A 201 3.31 -14.66 -5.03
CA LEU A 201 2.18 -14.38 -5.92
C LEU A 201 2.65 -13.77 -7.23
N LEU A 202 3.57 -12.79 -7.15
CA LEU A 202 4.15 -12.10 -8.30
C LEU A 202 5.63 -11.81 -8.03
N SER A 203 6.47 -11.96 -9.04
CA SER A 203 7.88 -11.56 -8.99
C SER A 203 8.30 -10.99 -10.33
N TYR A 204 8.93 -9.83 -10.33
CA TYR A 204 9.43 -9.17 -11.53
C TYR A 204 10.81 -8.58 -11.27
N SER A 205 11.67 -8.60 -12.29
CA SER A 205 12.98 -7.97 -12.23
C SER A 205 13.32 -7.37 -13.59
N ALA A 206 13.98 -6.22 -13.58
CA ALA A 206 14.34 -5.52 -14.79
C ALA A 206 15.62 -4.69 -14.59
N SER A 207 16.29 -4.39 -15.70
CA SER A 207 17.51 -3.55 -15.74
C SER A 207 17.36 -2.44 -16.77
N GLY A 208 18.20 -1.41 -16.67
CA GLY A 208 18.16 -0.22 -17.52
C GLY A 208 17.48 0.95 -16.83
N ASN A 209 16.76 1.79 -17.58
CA ASN A 209 16.23 3.04 -17.06
C ASN A 209 15.20 2.84 -15.92
N MET A 210 15.56 3.26 -14.70
CA MET A 210 14.71 3.29 -13.50
C MET A 210 14.40 4.74 -13.10
N GLY A 211 13.98 5.53 -14.08
CA GLY A 211 13.67 6.95 -13.92
C GLY A 211 14.90 7.84 -13.94
N THR A 212 14.67 9.13 -13.71
CA THR A 212 15.70 10.17 -13.82
C THR A 212 15.60 11.18 -12.70
N LYS A 213 16.72 11.73 -12.22
CA LYS A 213 16.82 12.77 -11.17
C LYS A 213 16.39 12.29 -9.79
N ARG A 214 15.09 12.04 -9.58
CA ARG A 214 14.53 11.47 -8.35
C ARG A 214 13.49 10.42 -8.69
N THR A 215 13.70 9.20 -8.24
CA THR A 215 12.79 8.07 -8.48
C THR A 215 12.27 7.53 -7.17
N GLY A 216 10.95 7.40 -7.04
CA GLY A 216 10.29 6.97 -5.81
C GLY A 216 9.15 6.00 -6.08
N VAL A 217 8.58 5.48 -5.00
CA VAL A 217 7.43 4.58 -5.01
C VAL A 217 6.18 5.33 -4.56
N LYS A 218 5.08 5.01 -5.22
CA LYS A 218 3.72 5.27 -4.77
C LYS A 218 2.97 3.96 -4.62
N PHE A 219 2.13 3.84 -3.60
CA PHE A 219 1.24 2.69 -3.44
C PHE A 219 -0.07 3.10 -2.78
N GLY A 220 -1.14 2.35 -3.04
CA GLY A 220 -2.48 2.67 -2.57
C GLY A 220 -3.55 2.21 -3.54
N THR A 221 -4.56 3.05 -3.76
CA THR A 221 -5.59 2.83 -4.78
C THR A 221 -5.71 4.08 -5.64
N TYR A 222 -5.36 3.99 -6.93
CA TYR A 222 -5.46 5.11 -7.86
C TYR A 222 -6.03 4.66 -9.19
N ARG A 223 -7.24 5.12 -9.52
CA ARG A 223 -8.05 4.54 -10.61
C ARG A 223 -8.82 5.57 -11.39
N GLY A 224 -9.11 5.24 -12.65
CA GLY A 224 -10.05 5.99 -13.46
C GLY A 224 -11.47 5.93 -12.87
N ALA A 225 -12.16 7.06 -12.83
CA ALA A 225 -13.55 7.16 -12.38
C ALA A 225 -14.48 6.97 -13.58
N VAL A 226 -15.21 5.85 -13.62
CA VAL A 226 -16.05 5.47 -14.77
C VAL A 226 -17.42 4.94 -14.34
N THR A 227 -18.42 5.13 -15.20
CA THR A 227 -19.76 4.57 -14.99
C THR A 227 -19.70 3.05 -14.82
N GLY A 228 -20.44 2.52 -13.83
CA GLY A 228 -20.49 1.09 -13.54
C GLY A 228 -19.30 0.56 -12.73
N MET A 229 -18.41 1.43 -12.25
CA MET A 229 -17.33 1.02 -11.34
C MET A 229 -17.89 0.57 -9.97
N SER A 230 -17.16 -0.32 -9.30
CA SER A 230 -17.44 -0.68 -7.91
C SER A 230 -16.79 0.30 -6.93
N ALA A 231 -17.13 0.24 -5.64
CA ALA A 231 -16.35 0.93 -4.62
C ALA A 231 -14.95 0.28 -4.52
N SER A 232 -13.92 1.07 -4.24
CA SER A 232 -12.61 0.53 -3.88
C SER A 232 -12.52 0.46 -2.37
N SER A 233 -12.05 -0.65 -1.85
CA SER A 233 -11.71 -0.80 -0.44
C SER A 233 -10.43 -1.60 -0.34
N ALA A 234 -9.48 -1.04 0.39
CA ALA A 234 -8.18 -1.64 0.64
C ALA A 234 -7.71 -1.28 2.05
N ALA A 235 -6.72 -2.01 2.52
CA ALA A 235 -5.96 -1.65 3.70
C ALA A 235 -4.47 -1.78 3.40
N LEU A 236 -3.64 -0.97 4.04
CA LEU A 236 -2.19 -1.01 3.87
C LEU A 236 -1.48 -0.54 5.13
N GLY A 237 -0.19 -0.85 5.26
CA GLY A 237 0.57 -0.49 6.45
C GLY A 237 1.90 -1.22 6.54
N ASP A 238 2.45 -1.26 7.76
CA ASP A 238 3.74 -1.89 8.08
C ASP A 238 4.88 -1.41 7.15
N PHE A 239 4.94 -0.10 6.89
CA PHE A 239 5.90 0.49 5.96
C PHE A 239 7.32 0.42 6.52
N THR A 240 8.27 0.01 5.69
CA THR A 240 9.69 0.14 5.99
C THR A 240 10.45 0.63 4.77
N TYR A 241 11.55 1.34 5.03
CA TYR A 241 12.37 2.00 4.04
C TYR A 241 13.85 1.90 4.42
N HIS A 242 14.70 1.62 3.43
CA HIS A 242 16.16 1.58 3.60
C HIS A 242 16.86 2.03 2.32
N GLU A 243 17.86 2.91 2.45
CA GLU A 243 18.77 3.32 1.38
C GLU A 243 20.15 2.68 1.55
N SER A 244 20.82 2.38 0.45
CA SER A 244 22.23 2.00 0.42
C SER A 244 22.96 2.74 -0.69
N HIS A 245 24.15 3.24 -0.37
CA HIS A 245 25.09 3.89 -1.27
C HIS A 245 26.02 2.89 -1.96
#